data_AF-A0AA96GMN9-F1
#
_entry.id   AF-A0AA96GMN9-F1
#
_cell.length_a   1.000
_cell.length_b   1.000
_cell.length_c   1.000
_cell.angle_alpha   90.00
_cell.angle_beta   90.00
_cell.angle_gamma   90.00
#
_symmetry.space_group_name_H-M   'P 1'
#
loop_
_entity.id
_entity.type
_entity.pdbx_description
1 polymer ?
#
loop_
_entity_poly.entity_id
_entity_poly.type
_entity_poly.pdbx_seq_one_letter_code
_entity_poly.pdbx_strand_id
1 'polypeptide(L)'
;MVLVVAYAERGSPQMVGELGEMDRLEQHAEDAIANGDPEGAALSIGKAALMAKILAQKEEHQQTRSLYQAAETLFRGQEQGYRAFALFERAGGQPPASRGVCQYISDADEKVKQSRKDLRALPEFTNESLRDRRHRHIEKTQEWERLLQGLEQDLSC
;
A
#
# COMPACT_ATOMS: atom_id res chain seq x y z
N MET A 1 -13.57 -37.14 27.44
CA MET A 1 -13.29 -35.70 27.62
C MET A 1 -12.07 -35.38 26.78
N VAL A 2 -12.26 -34.90 25.55
CA VAL A 2 -11.17 -34.61 24.61
C VAL A 2 -10.79 -33.14 24.81
N LEU A 3 -9.57 -32.91 25.31
CA LEU A 3 -8.98 -31.57 25.41
C LEU A 3 -8.65 -31.08 24.01
N VAL A 4 -9.39 -30.09 23.53
CA VAL A 4 -9.04 -29.32 22.34
C VAL A 4 -8.04 -28.25 22.78
N VAL A 5 -6.77 -28.45 22.45
CA VAL A 5 -5.73 -27.43 22.62
C VAL A 5 -5.91 -26.41 21.49
N ALA A 6 -6.37 -25.21 21.84
CA ALA A 6 -6.39 -24.08 20.92
C ALA A 6 -4.95 -23.65 20.63
N TYR A 7 -4.48 -23.90 19.41
CA TYR A 7 -3.24 -23.31 18.91
C TYR A 7 -3.52 -21.84 18.62
N ALA A 8 -3.23 -20.97 19.57
CA ALA A 8 -3.07 -19.55 19.28
C ALA A 8 -1.87 -19.41 18.33
N GLU A 9 -2.13 -18.95 17.11
CA GLU A 9 -1.10 -18.54 16.16
C GLU A 9 -0.17 -17.53 16.86
N ARG A 10 1.07 -17.95 17.14
CA ARG A 10 2.05 -17.10 17.82
C ARG A 10 2.69 -16.15 16.83
N GLY A 11 2.01 -15.07 16.47
CA GLY A 11 2.72 -13.86 16.07
C GLY A 11 3.56 -13.36 17.26
N SER A 12 4.83 -13.06 17.06
CA SER A 12 5.62 -12.43 18.12
C SER A 12 5.02 -11.06 18.47
N PRO A 13 5.06 -10.59 19.73
CA PRO A 13 4.53 -9.28 20.10
C PRO A 13 5.11 -8.14 19.25
N GLN A 14 6.35 -8.30 18.77
CA GLN A 14 6.97 -7.36 17.83
C GLN A 14 6.25 -7.34 16.47
N MET A 15 5.90 -8.50 15.89
CA MET A 15 5.15 -8.56 14.62
C MET A 15 3.75 -7.96 14.77
N VAL A 16 3.09 -8.18 15.92
CA VAL A 16 1.77 -7.59 16.21
C VAL A 16 1.86 -6.06 16.30
N GLY A 17 2.90 -5.53 16.93
CA GLY A 17 3.14 -4.08 17.00
C GLY A 17 3.45 -3.47 15.62
N GLU A 18 4.22 -4.17 14.80
CA GLU A 18 4.58 -3.71 13.46
C GLU A 18 3.40 -3.70 12.49
N LEU A 19 2.53 -4.71 12.59
CA LEU A 19 1.29 -4.76 11.84
C LEU A 19 0.33 -3.63 12.25
N GLY A 20 0.19 -3.38 13.55
CA GLY A 20 -0.63 -2.28 14.06
C GLY A 20 -0.13 -0.91 13.62
N GLU A 21 1.18 -0.67 13.66
CA GLU A 21 1.75 0.60 13.19
C GLU A 21 1.66 0.75 11.66
N MET A 22 1.79 -0.34 10.89
CA MET A 22 1.54 -0.32 9.44
C MET A 22 0.12 0.17 9.13
N ASP A 23 -0.89 -0.43 9.77
CA ASP A 23 -2.30 -0.06 9.57
C ASP A 23 -2.57 1.38 10.02
N ARG A 24 -1.96 1.82 11.13
CA ARG A 24 -2.06 3.20 11.62
C ARG A 24 -1.48 4.20 10.61
N LEU A 25 -0.32 3.90 10.03
CA LEU A 25 0.34 4.75 9.04
C LEU A 25 -0.41 4.82 7.71
N GLU A 26 -1.05 3.73 7.31
CA GLU A 26 -1.96 3.70 6.16
C GLU A 26 -3.14 4.65 6.38
N GLN A 27 -3.82 4.56 7.53
CA GLN A 27 -4.91 5.49 7.89
C GLN A 27 -4.42 6.94 7.95
N HIS A 28 -3.26 7.17 8.54
CA HIS A 28 -2.69 8.52 8.64
C HIS A 28 -2.40 9.14 7.26
N ALA A 29 -2.08 8.31 6.26
CA ALA A 29 -1.90 8.79 4.90
C ALA A 29 -3.24 9.21 4.26
N GLU A 30 -4.31 8.45 4.51
CA GLU A 30 -5.66 8.78 4.06
C GLU A 30 -6.18 10.07 4.71
N ASP A 31 -5.96 10.22 6.02
CA ASP A 31 -6.34 11.42 6.75
C ASP A 31 -5.55 12.64 6.25
N ALA A 32 -4.24 12.47 5.98
CA ALA A 32 -3.40 13.55 5.46
C ALA A 32 -3.87 14.02 4.07
N ILE A 33 -4.14 13.10 3.14
CA ILE A 33 -4.62 13.50 1.82
C ILE A 33 -6.03 14.13 1.89
N ALA A 34 -6.91 13.62 2.76
CA ALA A 34 -8.23 14.21 2.97
C ALA A 34 -8.17 15.66 3.50
N ASN A 35 -7.10 16.00 4.22
CA ASN A 35 -6.83 17.34 4.72
C ASN A 35 -6.01 18.22 3.75
N GLY A 36 -5.78 17.76 2.51
CA GLY A 36 -5.01 18.49 1.51
C GLY A 36 -3.50 18.53 1.78
N ASP A 37 -2.96 17.51 2.47
CA ASP A 37 -1.53 17.34 2.73
C ASP A 37 -0.96 16.11 2.00
N PRO A 38 -0.72 16.21 0.67
CA PRO A 38 -0.14 15.10 -0.09
C PRO A 38 1.30 14.76 0.34
N GLU A 39 2.03 15.69 0.96
CA GLU A 39 3.38 15.43 1.49
C GLU A 39 3.34 14.55 2.74
N GLY A 40 2.46 14.88 3.68
CA GLY A 40 2.18 14.09 4.87
C GLY A 40 1.61 12.72 4.51
N ALA A 41 0.78 12.64 3.46
CA ALA A 41 0.28 11.39 2.93
C ALA A 41 1.40 10.51 2.38
N ALA A 42 2.25 11.06 1.52
CA ALA A 42 3.42 10.37 0.98
C ALA A 42 4.37 9.86 2.07
N LEU A 43 4.64 10.70 3.08
CA LEU A 43 5.52 10.32 4.19
C LEU A 43 4.93 9.18 5.02
N SER A 44 3.64 9.25 5.34
CA SER A 44 2.96 8.25 6.18
C SER A 44 2.88 6.91 5.46
N ILE A 45 2.45 6.90 4.20
CA ILE A 45 2.35 5.66 3.43
C ILE A 45 3.73 5.07 3.08
N GLY A 46 4.75 5.92 2.86
CA GLY A 46 6.12 5.46 2.69
C GLY A 46 6.69 4.77 3.93
N LYS A 47 6.27 5.19 5.14
CA LYS A 47 6.58 4.47 6.38
C LYS A 47 5.78 3.16 6.48
N ALA A 48 4.50 3.14 6.08
CA ALA A 48 3.72 1.90 6.02
C ALA A 48 4.37 0.86 5.09
N ALA A 49 4.90 1.31 3.94
CA ALA A 49 5.68 0.46 3.03
C ALA A 49 6.92 -0.15 3.72
N LEU A 50 7.62 0.63 4.53
CA LEU A 50 8.76 0.14 5.31
C LEU A 50 8.32 -0.91 6.35
N MET A 51 7.18 -0.71 7.01
CA MET A 51 6.64 -1.68 7.97
C MET A 51 6.23 -2.99 7.27
N ALA A 52 5.58 -2.91 6.10
CA ALA A 52 5.26 -4.07 5.28
C ALA A 52 6.52 -4.87 4.90
N LYS A 53 7.60 -4.17 4.52
CA LYS A 53 8.90 -4.80 4.24
C LYS A 53 9.46 -5.53 5.47
N ILE A 54 9.41 -4.89 6.64
CA ILE A 54 9.91 -5.49 7.90
C ILE A 54 9.10 -6.75 8.24
N LEU A 55 7.77 -6.69 8.12
CA LEU A 55 6.90 -7.86 8.33
C LEU A 55 7.24 -8.99 7.35
N ALA A 56 7.44 -8.69 6.07
CA ALA A 56 7.86 -9.69 5.08
C ALA A 56 9.20 -10.36 5.44
N GLN A 57 10.17 -9.60 5.95
CA GLN A 57 11.48 -10.12 6.34
C GLN A 57 11.43 -11.05 7.56
N LYS A 58 10.47 -10.82 8.47
CA LYS A 58 10.29 -11.59 9.70
C LYS A 58 9.36 -12.79 9.54
N GLU A 59 8.54 -12.80 8.50
CA GLU A 59 7.57 -13.84 8.25
C GLU A 59 8.24 -15.12 7.72
N GLU A 60 7.91 -16.25 8.34
CA GLU A 60 8.43 -17.57 7.95
C GLU A 60 7.57 -18.22 6.87
N HIS A 61 6.26 -17.99 6.92
CA HIS A 61 5.33 -18.56 5.95
C HIS A 61 5.40 -17.81 4.61
N GLN A 62 5.83 -18.52 3.56
CA GLN A 62 6.05 -17.94 2.24
C GLN A 62 4.82 -17.19 1.68
N GLN A 63 3.60 -17.71 1.88
CA GLN A 63 2.38 -17.07 1.41
C GLN A 63 2.13 -15.72 2.10
N THR A 64 2.29 -15.67 3.43
CA THR A 64 2.13 -14.45 4.23
C THR A 64 3.26 -13.44 3.94
N ARG A 65 4.49 -13.93 3.73
CA ARG A 65 5.61 -13.11 3.27
C ARG A 65 5.28 -12.42 1.95
N SER A 66 4.75 -13.18 0.98
CA SER A 66 4.39 -12.64 -0.33
C SER A 66 3.20 -11.66 -0.25
N LEU A 67 2.27 -11.84 0.70
CA LEU A 67 1.24 -10.83 0.98
C LEU A 67 1.86 -9.49 1.41
N TYR A 68 2.80 -9.51 2.36
CA TYR A 68 3.46 -8.28 2.82
C TYR A 68 4.38 -7.65 1.77
N GLN A 69 5.03 -8.44 0.92
CA GLN A 69 5.80 -7.93 -0.23
C GLN A 69 4.91 -7.21 -1.25
N ALA A 70 3.73 -7.77 -1.52
CA ALA A 70 2.77 -7.12 -2.39
C ALA A 70 2.19 -5.85 -1.75
N ALA A 71 1.94 -5.85 -0.44
CA ALA A 71 1.54 -4.66 0.31
C ALA A 71 2.61 -3.56 0.27
N GLU A 72 3.89 -3.89 0.47
CA GLU A 72 5.01 -2.94 0.30
C GLU A 72 4.95 -2.30 -1.09
N THR A 73 4.77 -3.11 -2.14
CA THR A 73 4.73 -2.63 -3.52
C THR A 73 3.54 -1.70 -3.77
N LEU A 74 2.36 -2.03 -3.22
CA LEU A 74 1.18 -1.14 -3.25
C LEU A 74 1.51 0.19 -2.58
N PHE A 75 1.98 0.17 -1.33
CA PHE A 75 2.26 1.38 -0.55
C PHE A 75 3.34 2.25 -1.19
N ARG A 76 4.32 1.66 -1.88
CA ARG A 76 5.29 2.42 -2.70
C ARG A 76 4.67 3.07 -3.92
N GLY A 77 3.70 2.43 -4.56
CA GLY A 77 2.93 3.05 -5.64
C GLY A 77 2.13 4.25 -5.12
N GLN A 78 1.45 4.10 -3.99
CA GLN A 78 0.72 5.19 -3.34
C GLN A 78 1.63 6.35 -2.93
N GLU A 79 2.79 6.05 -2.34
CA GLU A 79 3.81 7.06 -2.02
C GLU A 79 4.19 7.89 -3.25
N GLN A 80 4.45 7.23 -4.38
CA GLN A 80 4.81 7.92 -5.62
C GLN A 80 3.66 8.76 -6.16
N GLY A 81 2.43 8.27 -6.12
CA GLY A 81 1.24 9.04 -6.52
C GLY A 81 1.03 10.28 -5.67
N TYR A 82 1.14 10.18 -4.34
CA TYR A 82 1.07 11.34 -3.45
C TYR A 82 2.22 12.33 -3.67
N ARG A 83 3.44 11.83 -3.90
CA ARG A 83 4.58 12.69 -4.26
C ARG A 83 4.34 13.42 -5.58
N ALA A 84 3.75 12.76 -6.58
CA ALA A 84 3.39 13.41 -7.84
C ALA A 84 2.44 14.58 -7.61
N PHE A 85 1.40 14.36 -6.81
CA PHE A 85 0.44 15.39 -6.41
C PHE A 85 1.13 16.57 -5.71
N ALA A 86 1.92 16.31 -4.67
CA ALA A 86 2.64 17.36 -3.94
C ALA A 86 3.56 18.17 -4.87
N LEU A 87 4.26 17.50 -5.79
CA LEU A 87 5.13 18.16 -6.76
C LEU A 87 4.33 19.02 -7.75
N PHE A 88 3.18 18.54 -8.20
CA PHE A 88 2.30 19.28 -9.10
C PHE A 88 1.74 20.54 -8.44
N GLU A 89 1.27 20.44 -7.19
CA GLU A 89 0.75 21.57 -6.42
C GLU A 89 1.85 22.62 -6.17
N ARG A 90 3.05 22.20 -5.75
CA ARG A 90 4.19 23.10 -5.59
C ARG A 90 4.60 23.81 -6.88
N ALA A 91 4.35 23.19 -8.03
CA ALA A 91 4.63 23.76 -9.35
C ALA A 91 3.53 24.70 -9.86
N GLY A 92 2.48 24.95 -9.06
CA GLY A 92 1.38 25.86 -9.40
C GLY A 92 0.10 25.17 -9.86
N GLY A 93 0.06 23.83 -9.91
CA GLY A 93 -1.17 23.07 -10.10
C GLY A 93 -1.85 23.24 -11.47
N GLN A 94 -1.10 23.61 -12.51
CA GLN A 94 -1.65 23.81 -13.86
C GLN A 94 -1.11 22.76 -14.84
N PRO A 95 -1.99 22.04 -15.55
CA PRO A 95 -1.59 21.19 -16.67
C PRO A 95 -1.01 22.02 -17.84
N PRO A 96 -0.09 21.46 -18.64
CA PRO A 96 0.46 20.12 -18.51
C PRO A 96 1.42 20.01 -17.32
N ALA A 97 1.36 18.87 -16.62
CA ALA A 97 2.30 18.58 -15.56
C ALA A 97 3.73 18.44 -16.10
N SER A 98 4.71 18.69 -15.23
CA SER A 98 6.11 18.50 -15.59
C SER A 98 6.41 17.02 -15.89
N ARG A 99 7.44 16.77 -16.70
CA ARG A 99 7.93 15.40 -16.97
C ARG A 99 8.20 14.60 -15.70
N GLY A 100 8.70 15.26 -14.65
CA GLY A 100 8.95 14.61 -13.36
C GLY A 100 7.68 14.12 -12.68
N VAL A 101 6.61 14.94 -12.68
CA VAL A 101 5.30 14.56 -12.14
C VAL A 101 4.73 13.38 -12.91
N CYS A 102 4.73 13.44 -14.25
CA CYS A 102 4.22 12.34 -15.07
C CYS A 102 5.02 11.04 -14.89
N GLN A 103 6.34 11.13 -14.69
CA GLN A 103 7.15 9.94 -14.37
C GLN A 103 6.73 9.33 -13.03
N TYR A 104 6.49 10.14 -11.99
CA TYR A 104 6.02 9.60 -10.70
C TYR A 104 4.66 8.90 -10.82
N ILE A 105 3.75 9.42 -11.64
CA ILE A 105 2.43 8.81 -11.86
C ILE A 105 2.57 7.48 -12.60
N SER A 106 3.39 7.45 -13.66
CA SER A 106 3.65 6.22 -14.41
C SER A 106 4.31 5.15 -13.53
N ASP A 107 5.33 5.51 -12.75
CA ASP A 107 5.98 4.59 -11.81
C ASP A 107 4.99 4.07 -10.75
N ALA A 108 4.09 4.95 -10.26
CA ALA A 108 3.06 4.58 -9.30
C ALA A 108 2.10 3.55 -9.89
N ASP A 109 1.63 3.77 -11.13
CA ASP A 109 0.69 2.88 -11.81
C ASP A 109 1.31 1.50 -12.07
N GLU A 110 2.57 1.46 -12.50
CA GLU A 110 3.32 0.20 -12.65
C GLU A 110 3.38 -0.59 -11.34
N LYS A 111 3.68 0.08 -10.22
CA LYS A 111 3.74 -0.57 -8.90
C LYS A 111 2.39 -1.08 -8.44
N VAL A 112 1.33 -0.28 -8.58
CA VAL A 112 -0.01 -0.70 -8.18
C VAL A 112 -0.48 -1.90 -9.00
N LYS A 113 -0.26 -1.88 -10.33
CA LYS A 113 -0.56 -3.01 -11.22
C LYS A 113 0.23 -4.26 -10.85
N GLN A 114 1.52 -4.12 -10.53
CA GLN A 114 2.37 -5.22 -10.11
C GLN A 114 1.89 -5.82 -8.77
N SER A 115 1.61 -4.97 -7.77
CA SER A 115 1.05 -5.43 -6.49
C SER A 115 -0.27 -6.17 -6.69
N ARG A 116 -1.18 -5.66 -7.52
CA ARG A 116 -2.45 -6.34 -7.83
C ARG A 116 -2.24 -7.71 -8.43
N LYS A 117 -1.30 -7.83 -9.38
CA LYS A 117 -0.94 -9.10 -10.01
C LYS A 117 -0.45 -10.10 -8.96
N ASP A 118 0.43 -9.66 -8.07
CA ASP A 118 1.00 -10.52 -7.02
C ASP A 118 -0.07 -10.94 -6.01
N LEU A 119 -0.91 -10.01 -5.54
CA LEU A 119 -2.02 -10.31 -4.62
C LEU A 119 -3.00 -11.32 -5.20
N ARG A 120 -3.35 -11.18 -6.48
CA ARG A 120 -4.27 -12.11 -7.16
C ARG A 120 -3.65 -13.48 -7.42
N ALA A 121 -2.33 -13.55 -7.57
CA ALA A 121 -1.61 -14.81 -7.74
C ALA A 121 -1.49 -15.62 -6.44
N LEU A 122 -1.70 -15.00 -5.27
CA LEU A 122 -1.70 -15.70 -3.99
C LEU A 122 -2.89 -16.68 -3.91
N PRO A 123 -2.67 -17.90 -3.39
CA PRO A 123 -3.78 -18.80 -3.07
C PRO A 123 -4.64 -18.21 -1.95
N GLU A 124 -5.85 -18.77 -1.78
CA GLU A 124 -6.74 -18.37 -0.70
C GLU A 124 -6.12 -18.64 0.68
N PHE A 125 -6.31 -17.70 1.61
CA PHE A 125 -5.86 -17.84 2.99
C PHE A 125 -6.95 -18.53 3.81
N THR A 126 -6.56 -19.53 4.61
CA THR A 126 -7.44 -20.15 5.61
C THR A 126 -7.67 -19.22 6.80
N ASN A 127 -6.65 -18.45 7.16
CA ASN A 127 -6.74 -17.41 8.19
C ASN A 127 -7.59 -16.23 7.68
N GLU A 128 -8.67 -15.93 8.40
CA GLU A 128 -9.62 -14.86 8.06
C GLU A 128 -8.97 -13.49 7.99
N SER A 129 -8.12 -13.13 8.95
CA SER A 129 -7.47 -11.81 8.98
C SER A 129 -6.55 -11.58 7.77
N LEU A 130 -5.82 -12.61 7.33
CA LEU A 130 -4.95 -12.54 6.16
C LEU A 130 -5.76 -12.51 4.86
N ARG A 131 -6.87 -13.28 4.80
CA ARG A 131 -7.80 -13.26 3.68
C ARG A 131 -8.41 -11.88 3.49
N ASP A 132 -8.92 -11.28 4.57
CA ASP A 132 -9.54 -9.97 4.53
C ASP A 132 -8.52 -8.88 4.17
N ARG A 133 -7.29 -8.99 4.69
CA ARG A 133 -6.20 -8.09 4.32
C ARG A 133 -5.85 -8.18 2.83
N ARG A 134 -5.74 -9.39 2.28
CA ARG A 134 -5.55 -9.59 0.84
C ARG A 134 -6.68 -8.94 0.05
N HIS A 135 -7.93 -9.11 0.48
CA HIS A 135 -9.08 -8.53 -0.19
C HIS A 135 -9.03 -7.00 -0.20
N ARG A 136 -8.82 -6.37 0.97
CA ARG A 136 -8.69 -4.91 1.09
C ARG A 136 -7.54 -4.37 0.22
N HIS A 137 -6.40 -5.03 0.17
CA HIS A 137 -5.29 -4.60 -0.69
C HIS A 137 -5.63 -4.75 -2.18
N ILE A 138 -6.35 -5.79 -2.59
CA ILE A 138 -6.84 -5.91 -3.97
C ILE A 138 -7.79 -4.77 -4.32
N GLU A 139 -8.78 -4.47 -3.47
CA GLU A 139 -9.71 -3.36 -3.68
C GLU A 139 -8.96 -2.03 -3.81
N LYS A 140 -8.04 -1.77 -2.89
CA LYS A 140 -7.20 -0.58 -2.88
C LYS A 140 -6.32 -0.47 -4.13
N THR A 141 -5.76 -1.58 -4.65
CA THR A 141 -5.06 -1.52 -5.95
C THR A 141 -5.99 -1.10 -7.10
N GLN A 142 -7.23 -1.57 -7.11
CA GLN A 142 -8.19 -1.20 -8.17
C GLN A 142 -8.64 0.25 -8.08
N GLU A 143 -8.78 0.78 -6.87
CA GLU A 143 -9.04 2.21 -6.63
C GLU A 143 -7.87 3.07 -7.11
N TRP A 144 -6.66 2.69 -6.75
CA TRP A 144 -5.46 3.44 -7.11
C TRP A 144 -5.14 3.41 -8.60
N GLU A 145 -5.34 2.29 -9.29
CA GLU A 145 -5.20 2.26 -10.76
C GLU A 145 -6.18 3.21 -11.45
N ARG A 146 -7.44 3.25 -11.00
CA ARG A 146 -8.44 4.17 -11.55
C ARG A 146 -8.07 5.63 -11.27
N LEU A 147 -7.60 5.92 -10.06
CA LEU A 147 -7.13 7.23 -9.67
C LEU A 147 -5.95 7.67 -10.56
N LEU A 148 -4.90 6.85 -10.66
CA LEU A 148 -3.69 7.18 -11.42
C LEU A 148 -3.98 7.37 -12.91
N GLN A 149 -4.81 6.53 -13.51
CA GLN A 149 -5.25 6.71 -14.91
C GLN A 149 -6.04 8.00 -15.12
N GLY A 150 -6.87 8.39 -14.15
CA GLY A 150 -7.55 9.69 -14.16
C GLY A 150 -6.56 10.85 -14.10
N LEU A 151 -5.55 10.75 -13.20
CA LEU A 151 -4.52 11.78 -13.07
C LEU A 151 -3.65 11.92 -14.31
N GLU A 152 -3.29 10.82 -14.98
CA GLU A 152 -2.55 10.90 -16.24
C GLU A 152 -3.30 11.80 -17.24
N GLN A 153 -4.63 11.60 -17.37
CA GLN A 153 -5.46 12.40 -18.27
C GLN A 153 -5.62 13.85 -17.78
N ASP A 154 -5.98 14.04 -16.52
CA ASP A 154 -6.27 15.36 -15.93
C ASP A 154 -5.04 16.26 -15.93
N LEU A 155 -3.86 15.68 -15.70
CA LEU A 155 -2.59 16.39 -15.66
C LEU A 155 -1.93 16.52 -17.02
N SER A 156 -2.56 15.98 -18.08
CA SER A 156 -2.03 15.96 -19.45
C SER A 156 -0.63 15.36 -19.52
N CYS A 157 -0.45 14.25 -18.81
CA CYS A 157 0.56 13.26 -19.11
C CYS A 157 0.10 12.44 -20.35
#